data_AF-A0A497NG71-F1
#
_entry.id   AF-A0A497NG71-F1
#
_cell.length_a   1.000
_cell.length_b   1.000
_cell.length_c   1.000
_cell.angle_alpha   90.00
_cell.angle_beta   90.00
_cell.angle_gamma   90.00
#
_symmetry.space_group_name_H-M   'P 1'
#
loop_
_entity.id
_entity.type
_entity.pdbx_description
1 polymer ?
#
loop_
_entity_poly.entity_id
_entity_poly.type
_entity_poly.pdbx_seq_one_letter_code
_entity_poly.pdbx_strand_id
1 'polypeptide(L)'
;MEMTKIDKPWGYEILLGELRGWRVKILHITKGHRLSKQYHREKVEYMFNLDDETWEFIPPFKVHRPEAHEDDCTIMELSKGSDEDIIRLEDDYGRVEDPSAEFKIQETYGLQALKPIASS
;
A
#
# COMPACT_ATOMS: atom_id res chain seq x y z
N MET A 1 16.91 16.56 -3.42
CA MET A 1 15.98 15.53 -2.93
C MET A 1 16.73 14.22 -3.01
N GLU A 2 16.89 13.51 -1.91
CA GLU A 2 17.57 12.21 -1.90
C GLU A 2 16.55 11.14 -2.26
N MET A 3 16.86 10.32 -3.26
CA MET A 3 15.98 9.21 -3.66
C MET A 3 16.09 8.11 -2.62
N THR A 4 14.97 7.71 -2.03
CA THR A 4 14.95 6.63 -1.04
C THR A 4 14.60 5.31 -1.73
N LYS A 5 15.54 4.38 -1.76
CA LYS A 5 15.33 3.00 -2.23
C LYS A 5 15.00 2.10 -1.05
N ILE A 6 13.96 1.28 -1.18
CA ILE A 6 13.55 0.28 -0.20
C ILE A 6 13.48 -1.08 -0.89
N ASP A 7 14.32 -2.00 -0.46
CA ASP A 7 14.29 -3.37 -0.97
C ASP A 7 13.05 -4.13 -0.47
N LYS A 8 12.48 -4.97 -1.33
CA LYS A 8 11.26 -5.75 -1.08
C LYS A 8 11.48 -7.19 -1.54
N PRO A 9 10.69 -8.16 -1.04
CA PRO A 9 10.80 -9.55 -1.48
C PRO A 9 10.54 -9.79 -2.98
N TRP A 10 9.89 -8.84 -3.66
CA TRP A 10 9.61 -8.89 -5.10
C TRP A 10 10.56 -8.05 -5.96
N GLY A 11 11.55 -7.37 -5.36
CA GLY A 11 12.43 -6.42 -6.04
C GLY A 11 12.69 -5.19 -5.16
N TYR A 12 12.33 -4.00 -5.62
CA TYR A 12 12.48 -2.78 -4.81
C TYR A 12 11.53 -1.66 -5.23
N GLU A 13 11.29 -0.72 -4.32
CA GLU A 13 10.67 0.57 -4.63
C GLU A 13 11.66 1.73 -4.46
N ILE A 14 11.52 2.77 -5.27
CA ILE A 14 12.22 4.04 -5.12
C ILE A 14 11.18 5.16 -5.01
N LEU A 15 11.19 5.92 -3.93
CA LEU A 15 10.38 7.14 -3.81
C LEU A 15 11.12 8.30 -4.51
N LEU A 16 10.54 8.80 -5.61
CA LEU A 16 11.09 9.95 -6.34
C LEU A 16 10.67 11.28 -5.73
N GLY A 17 9.48 11.35 -5.13
CA GLY A 17 9.00 12.55 -4.46
C GLY A 17 7.57 12.43 -3.95
N GLU A 18 7.24 13.35 -3.03
CA GLU A 18 5.91 13.50 -2.46
C GLU A 18 5.52 14.98 -2.43
N LEU A 19 4.30 15.28 -2.89
CA LEU A 19 3.76 16.64 -2.85
C LEU A 19 2.24 16.61 -2.70
N ARG A 20 1.73 17.27 -1.65
CA ARG A 20 0.26 17.46 -1.44
C ARG A 20 -0.53 16.15 -1.48
N GLY A 21 0.02 15.09 -0.88
CA GLY A 21 -0.58 13.75 -0.83
C GLY A 21 -0.43 12.93 -2.12
N TRP A 22 0.23 13.46 -3.14
CA TRP A 22 0.68 12.68 -4.30
C TRP A 22 2.07 12.11 -4.05
N ARG A 23 2.31 10.87 -4.46
CA ARG A 23 3.61 10.21 -4.46
C ARG A 23 3.95 9.73 -5.86
N VAL A 24 5.24 9.80 -6.19
CA VAL A 24 5.79 9.17 -7.39
C VAL A 24 6.80 8.12 -6.96
N LYS A 25 6.56 6.87 -7.34
CA LYS A 25 7.46 5.75 -7.06
C LYS A 25 7.89 5.07 -8.36
N ILE A 26 9.10 4.53 -8.37
CA ILE A 26 9.49 3.47 -9.29
C ILE A 26 9.37 2.14 -8.54
N LEU A 27 8.64 1.20 -9.12
CA LEU A 27 8.55 -0.18 -8.66
C LEU A 27 9.34 -1.03 -9.66
N HIS A 28 10.40 -1.69 -9.20
CA HIS A 28 11.10 -2.68 -9.99
C HIS A 28 10.75 -4.06 -9.44
N ILE A 29 10.14 -4.88 -10.28
CA ILE A 29 9.70 -6.23 -9.99
C ILE A 29 10.66 -7.18 -10.68
N THR A 30 11.35 -8.01 -9.92
CA THR A 30 12.29 -9.00 -10.46
C THR A 30 11.53 -10.10 -11.19
N LYS A 31 12.07 -10.59 -12.31
CA LYS A 31 11.56 -11.71 -13.08
C LYS A 31 11.05 -12.85 -12.20
N GLY A 32 9.82 -13.30 -12.45
CA GLY A 32 9.16 -14.37 -11.71
C GLY A 32 8.55 -13.95 -10.38
N HIS A 33 8.65 -12.67 -10.01
CA HIS A 33 8.00 -12.10 -8.83
C HIS A 33 6.79 -11.25 -9.22
N ARG A 34 5.94 -10.98 -8.22
CA ARG A 34 4.74 -10.15 -8.35
C ARG A 34 4.43 -9.45 -7.05
N LEU A 35 3.67 -8.37 -7.14
CA LEU A 35 3.10 -7.72 -5.98
C LEU A 35 1.99 -8.59 -5.36
N SER A 36 1.53 -8.20 -4.17
CA SER A 36 0.32 -8.78 -3.59
C SER A 36 -0.86 -8.55 -4.52
N LYS A 37 -1.79 -9.50 -4.58
CA LYS A 37 -3.12 -9.25 -5.15
C LYS A 37 -3.88 -8.37 -4.17
N GLN A 38 -4.24 -7.16 -4.57
CA GLN A 38 -4.65 -6.13 -3.62
C GLN A 38 -5.65 -5.15 -4.22
N TYR A 39 -6.30 -4.39 -3.33
CA TYR A 39 -7.00 -3.16 -3.68
C TYR A 39 -6.80 -2.11 -2.57
N HIS A 40 -7.06 -0.84 -2.88
CA HIS A 40 -7.07 0.25 -1.90
C HIS A 40 -8.51 0.72 -1.64
N ARG A 41 -8.83 1.15 -0.41
CA ARG A 41 -10.18 1.66 -0.07
C ARG A 41 -10.41 3.09 -0.55
N GLU A 42 -9.35 3.89 -0.58
CA GLU A 42 -9.37 5.33 -0.88
C GLU A 42 -8.27 5.74 -1.87
N LYS A 43 -7.09 5.10 -1.80
CA LYS A 43 -5.96 5.45 -2.69
C LYS A 43 -6.32 5.24 -4.16
N VAL A 44 -5.89 6.18 -4.99
CA VAL A 44 -5.92 6.10 -6.46
C VAL A 44 -4.50 6.02 -7.01
N GLU A 45 -4.32 5.28 -8.09
CA GLU A 45 -3.00 5.05 -8.68
C GLU A 45 -3.08 5.12 -10.22
N TYR A 46 -2.04 5.66 -10.83
CA TYR A 46 -1.71 5.49 -12.23
C TYR A 46 -0.42 4.67 -12.27
N MET A 47 -0.46 3.52 -12.94
CA MET A 47 0.70 2.67 -13.17
C MET A 47 1.09 2.76 -14.63
N PHE A 48 2.33 3.17 -14.90
CA PHE A 48 2.92 3.20 -16.24
C PHE A 48 4.00 2.14 -16.30
N ASN A 49 3.81 1.10 -17.09
CA ASN A 49 4.86 0.16 -17.42
C ASN A 49 5.87 0.87 -18.34
N LEU A 50 7.11 0.99 -17.87
CA LEU A 50 8.15 1.71 -18.58
C LEU A 50 8.83 0.85 -19.67
N ASP A 51 8.60 -0.47 -19.66
CA ASP A 51 9.24 -1.39 -20.59
C ASP A 51 8.44 -1.55 -21.90
N ASP A 52 7.11 -1.45 -21.83
CA ASP A 52 6.21 -1.59 -22.98
C ASP A 52 5.28 -0.39 -23.22
N GLU A 53 5.48 0.70 -22.46
CA GLU A 53 4.73 1.96 -22.53
C GLU A 53 3.21 1.84 -22.28
N THR A 54 2.75 0.71 -21.73
CA THR A 54 1.36 0.56 -21.33
C THR A 54 1.09 1.25 -20.00
N TRP A 55 -0.17 1.62 -19.76
CA TRP A 55 -0.56 2.25 -18.52
C TRP A 55 -1.97 1.87 -18.11
N GLU A 56 -2.23 1.96 -16.82
CA GLU A 56 -3.54 1.68 -16.25
C GLU A 56 -3.86 2.65 -15.12
N PHE A 57 -5.12 3.12 -15.11
CA PHE A 57 -5.69 3.79 -13.95
C PHE A 57 -6.33 2.77 -13.01
N ILE A 58 -5.96 2.88 -11.73
CA ILE A 58 -6.42 2.03 -10.64
C ILE A 58 -7.25 2.90 -9.69
N PRO A 59 -8.60 2.93 -9.85
CA PRO A 59 -9.49 3.55 -8.89
C PRO A 59 -9.57 2.72 -7.59
N PRO A 60 -10.14 3.28 -6.50
CA PRO A 60 -10.35 2.52 -5.28
C PRO A 60 -11.22 1.28 -5.55
N PHE A 61 -11.00 0.24 -4.76
CA PHE A 61 -11.62 -1.08 -4.86
C PHE A 61 -11.28 -1.89 -6.13
N LYS A 62 -10.50 -1.35 -7.07
CA LYS A 62 -10.02 -2.15 -8.21
C LYS A 62 -8.93 -3.12 -7.75
N VAL A 63 -9.25 -4.41 -7.85
CA VAL A 63 -8.29 -5.49 -7.61
C VAL A 63 -7.26 -5.52 -8.73
N HIS A 64 -5.99 -5.51 -8.38
CA HIS A 64 -4.87 -5.57 -9.32
C HIS A 64 -3.71 -6.37 -8.72
N ARG A 65 -2.80 -6.86 -9.57
CA ARG A 65 -1.59 -7.60 -9.18
C ARG A 65 -0.51 -7.48 -10.25
N PRO A 66 0.34 -6.44 -10.20
CA PRO A 66 1.48 -6.32 -11.11
C PRO A 66 2.43 -7.52 -10.97
N GLU A 67 2.85 -8.09 -12.10
CA GLU A 67 3.68 -9.30 -12.17
C GLU A 67 4.75 -9.14 -13.26
N ALA A 68 5.97 -9.57 -12.94
CA ALA A 68 7.07 -9.72 -13.89
C ALA A 68 7.16 -11.19 -14.32
N HIS A 69 6.83 -11.49 -15.58
CA HIS A 69 6.78 -12.87 -16.08
C HIS A 69 8.14 -13.34 -16.61
N GLU A 70 8.48 -13.00 -17.86
CA GLU A 70 9.66 -13.53 -18.56
C GLU A 70 10.93 -12.72 -18.28
N ASP A 71 10.80 -11.43 -18.00
CA ASP A 71 11.87 -10.50 -17.67
C ASP A 71 11.48 -9.64 -16.47
N ASP A 72 12.41 -8.85 -15.95
CA ASP A 72 12.10 -7.83 -14.94
C ASP A 72 11.07 -6.83 -15.50
N CYS A 73 10.27 -6.24 -14.60
CA CYS A 73 9.29 -5.22 -14.96
C CYS A 73 9.52 -3.95 -14.15
N THR A 74 9.56 -2.80 -14.83
CA THR A 74 9.67 -1.48 -14.18
C THR A 74 8.41 -0.67 -14.38
N ILE A 75 7.77 -0.30 -13.28
CA ILE A 75 6.53 0.48 -13.26
C ILE A 75 6.79 1.83 -12.58
N MET A 76 6.39 2.92 -13.21
CA MET A 76 6.21 4.19 -12.51
C MET A 76 4.79 4.26 -11.94
N GLU A 77 4.70 4.35 -10.62
CA GLU A 77 3.44 4.60 -9.91
C GLU A 77 3.34 6.09 -9.58
N LEU A 78 2.27 6.73 -10.06
CA LEU A 78 1.80 8.02 -9.57
C LEU A 78 0.52 7.79 -8.77
N SER A 79 0.56 8.04 -7.46
CA SER A 79 -0.58 7.74 -6.60
C SER A 79 -0.95 8.88 -5.67
N LYS A 80 -2.22 8.90 -5.24
CA LYS A 80 -2.74 9.84 -4.23
C LYS A 80 -3.49 9.07 -3.16
N GLY A 81 -3.08 9.24 -1.91
CA GLY A 81 -3.68 8.56 -0.76
C GLY A 81 -2.63 8.03 0.22
N SER A 82 -3.06 7.14 1.11
CA SER A 82 -2.18 6.45 2.07
C SER A 82 -1.82 5.06 1.57
N ASP A 83 -0.66 4.52 1.95
CA ASP A 83 -0.33 3.10 1.72
C ASP A 83 -0.92 2.19 2.82
N GLU A 84 -1.54 2.78 3.87
CA GLU A 84 -2.11 2.08 5.03
C GLU A 84 -3.52 1.52 4.77
N ASP A 85 -4.20 1.96 3.71
CA ASP A 85 -5.56 1.52 3.37
C ASP A 85 -5.61 0.32 2.42
N ILE A 86 -4.43 -0.25 2.13
CA ILE A 86 -4.26 -1.42 1.28
C ILE A 86 -4.89 -2.66 1.90
N ILE A 87 -5.68 -3.39 1.11
CA ILE A 87 -6.19 -4.71 1.46
C ILE A 87 -5.55 -5.75 0.54
N ARG A 88 -4.79 -6.67 1.15
CA ARG A 88 -4.16 -7.79 0.44
C ARG A 88 -5.08 -9.00 0.47
N LEU A 89 -5.36 -9.54 -0.71
CA LEU A 89 -6.17 -10.74 -0.91
C LEU A 89 -5.31 -11.99 -1.00
N GLU A 90 -4.16 -11.88 -1.67
CA GLU A 90 -3.16 -12.95 -1.82
C GLU A 90 -1.76 -12.33 -1.83
N ASP A 91 -0.79 -13.00 -1.21
CA ASP A 91 0.60 -12.54 -1.17
C ASP A 91 1.56 -13.73 -1.12
N ASP A 92 2.61 -13.70 -1.96
CA ASP A 92 3.59 -14.80 -2.03
C ASP A 92 4.61 -14.75 -0.88
N TYR A 93 4.57 -13.71 -0.04
CA TYR A 93 5.56 -13.44 1.02
C TYR A 93 4.93 -13.37 2.41
N GLY A 94 3.70 -13.87 2.57
CA GLY A 94 3.04 -14.02 3.87
C GLY A 94 2.54 -12.70 4.50
N ARG A 95 2.30 -11.66 3.70
CA ARG A 95 1.83 -10.33 4.18
C ARG A 95 0.31 -10.16 4.20
N VAL A 96 -0.45 -11.21 3.89
CA VAL A 96 -1.91 -11.16 4.09
C VAL A 96 -2.16 -11.21 5.59
N GLU A 97 -2.80 -10.16 6.13
CA GLU A 97 -3.27 -10.18 7.51
C GLU A 97 -4.43 -11.16 7.62
N ASP A 98 -4.39 -12.02 8.65
CA ASP A 98 -5.50 -12.92 8.95
C ASP A 98 -6.72 -12.08 9.36
N PRO A 99 -7.84 -12.11 8.62
CA PRO A 99 -9.05 -11.37 8.99
C PRO A 99 -9.62 -11.79 10.35
N SER A 100 -9.20 -12.95 10.87
CA SER A 100 -9.58 -13.49 12.18
C SER A 100 -8.60 -13.15 13.30
N ALA A 101 -7.50 -12.44 13.01
CA ALA A 101 -6.60 -11.94 14.05
C ALA A 101 -7.36 -10.97 14.97
N GLU A 102 -7.73 -11.46 16.15
CA GLU A 102 -8.38 -10.68 17.19
C GLU A 102 -7.59 -9.39 17.48
N PHE A 103 -8.19 -8.24 17.18
CA PHE A 103 -7.69 -6.97 17.68
C PHE A 103 -7.75 -7.01 19.21
N LYS A 104 -6.60 -7.17 19.87
CA LYS A 104 -6.50 -6.91 21.31
C LYS A 104 -6.79 -5.44 21.52
N ILE A 105 -8.00 -5.13 21.96
CA ILE A 105 -8.35 -3.82 22.49
C ILE A 105 -7.35 -3.57 23.61
N GLN A 106 -6.44 -2.63 23.40
CA GLN A 106 -5.54 -2.19 24.44
C GLN A 106 -6.42 -1.38 25.42
N GLU A 107 -6.89 -2.02 26.49
CA GLU A 107 -7.59 -1.35 27.59
C GLU A 107 -6.69 -0.24 28.13
N THR A 108 -6.87 0.96 27.59
CA THR A 108 -6.13 2.14 28.00
C THR A 108 -6.99 2.80 29.08
N TYR A 109 -6.66 2.46 30.32
CA TYR A 109 -6.98 3.16 31.57
C TYR A 109 -8.47 3.41 31.89
N GLY A 110 -8.97 2.59 32.83
CA GLY A 110 -9.70 3.07 34.01
C GLY A 110 -10.98 3.87 33.77
N LEU A 111 -12.12 3.21 33.98
CA LEU A 111 -13.37 3.85 34.37
C LEU A 111 -13.16 4.80 35.56
N GLN A 112 -12.93 6.09 35.30
CA GLN A 112 -13.37 7.14 36.21
C GLN A 112 -14.65 7.73 35.64
N ALA A 113 -15.76 7.27 36.20
CA ALA A 113 -17.05 7.92 36.02
C ALA A 113 -16.91 9.38 36.42
N LEU A 114 -17.20 10.29 35.47
CA LEU A 114 -17.45 11.69 35.78
C LEU A 114 -18.54 11.75 36.86
N LYS A 115 -18.19 12.22 38.06
CA LYS A 115 -19.21 12.52 39.07
C LYS A 115 -20.00 13.74 38.59
N PRO A 116 -21.34 13.74 38.72
CA PRO A 116 -22.12 14.95 38.49
C PRO A 116 -21.71 16.02 39.50
N ILE A 117 -21.44 17.22 39.02
CA ILE A 117 -21.34 18.40 39.87
C ILE A 117 -22.76 18.64 40.39
N ALA A 118 -22.98 18.42 41.68
CA ALA A 118 -24.25 18.74 42.33
C ALA A 118 -24.43 20.26 42.35
N SER A 119 -25.60 20.71 41.91
CA SER A 119 -26.07 22.07 42.03
C SER A 119 -26.49 22.37 43.48
N SER A 120 -25.80 23.31 44.13
CA SER A 120 -26.35 24.23 45.15
C SER A 120 -25.38 25.38 45.38
#